data_AF-A0A1M7YDV9-F1
#
_entry.id   AF-A0A1M7YDV9-F1
#
_cell.length_a   1.000
_cell.length_b   1.000
_cell.length_c   1.000
_cell.angle_alpha   90.00
_cell.angle_beta   90.00
_cell.angle_gamma   90.00
#
_symmetry.space_group_name_H-M   'P 1'
#
loop_
_entity.id
_entity.type
_entity.pdbx_description
1 polymer ?
#
loop_
_entity_poly.entity_id
_entity_poly.type
_entity_poly.pdbx_seq_one_letter_code
_entity_poly.pdbx_strand_id
1 'polypeptide(L)'
;MEINAKVRKTMKKRWIYITITALVVIFLFLILWYSNIFSPIRIDTKNVKSITIVNNRIGVAKQITKKQDTKAICDLFNTTRMHTVRNWKDYRSILGGSSYTFLINYNNKLELQIICNPDSYLINNGKLYAIKKTDFEKFWQLNYEEKKYTFPGIQ
;
A
#
# COMPACT_ATOMS: atom_id res chain seq x y z
N MET A 1 50.60 -0.02 42.08
CA MET A 1 50.01 0.82 41.02
C MET A 1 49.45 0.03 39.82
N GLU A 2 49.92 -1.21 39.54
CA GLU A 2 49.48 -2.03 38.38
C GLU A 2 48.02 -2.53 38.40
N ILE A 3 47.44 -2.77 39.59
CA ILE A 3 46.07 -3.30 39.71
C ILE A 3 45.05 -2.33 39.07
N ASN A 4 45.26 -1.03 39.20
CA ASN A 4 44.40 0.00 38.60
C ASN A 4 44.45 0.02 37.07
N ALA A 5 45.59 -0.31 36.45
CA ALA A 5 45.73 -0.34 35.00
C ALA A 5 45.01 -1.55 34.39
N LYS A 6 45.10 -2.72 35.04
CA LYS A 6 44.44 -3.95 34.59
C LYS A 6 42.91 -3.81 34.67
N VAL A 7 42.39 -3.32 35.80
CA VAL A 7 40.95 -3.08 36.02
C VAL A 7 40.39 -2.04 35.04
N ARG A 8 41.12 -0.95 34.78
CA ARG A 8 40.71 0.08 33.80
C ARG A 8 40.66 -0.48 32.38
N LYS A 9 41.56 -1.42 32.01
CA LYS A 9 41.59 -2.08 30.70
C LYS A 9 40.42 -3.06 30.51
N THR A 10 40.06 -3.83 31.55
CA THR A 10 38.88 -4.71 31.52
C THR A 10 37.58 -3.91 31.49
N MET A 11 37.48 -2.81 32.25
CA MET A 11 36.30 -1.93 32.21
C MET A 11 36.11 -1.28 30.84
N LYS A 12 37.18 -0.80 30.20
CA LYS A 12 37.11 -0.26 28.83
C LYS A 12 36.61 -1.30 27.82
N LYS A 13 37.08 -2.56 27.90
CA LYS A 13 36.59 -3.64 27.02
C LYS A 13 35.11 -3.95 27.23
N ARG A 14 34.64 -3.98 28.49
CA ARG A 14 33.21 -4.20 28.81
C ARG A 14 32.33 -3.06 28.30
N TRP A 15 32.77 -1.82 28.45
CA TRP A 15 32.08 -0.65 27.91
C TRP A 15 31.97 -0.69 26.39
N ILE A 16 33.04 -1.03 25.68
CA ILE A 16 33.01 -1.20 24.22
C ILE A 16 31.99 -2.27 23.82
N TYR A 17 31.96 -3.40 24.53
CA TYR A 17 31.02 -4.48 24.23
C TYR A 17 29.57 -4.02 24.42
N ILE A 18 29.26 -3.35 25.54
CA ILE A 18 27.92 -2.80 25.83
C ILE A 18 27.51 -1.79 24.76
N THR A 19 28.40 -0.88 24.35
CA THR A 19 28.12 0.10 23.30
C THR A 19 27.83 -0.57 21.96
N ILE A 20 28.61 -1.59 21.58
CA ILE A 20 28.37 -2.34 20.34
C ILE A 20 27.04 -3.08 20.39
N THR A 21 26.73 -3.76 21.50
CA THR A 21 25.46 -4.46 21.66
C THR A 21 24.28 -3.49 21.60
N ALA A 22 24.37 -2.32 22.24
CA ALA A 22 23.33 -1.29 22.18
C ALA A 22 23.12 -0.78 20.74
N LEU A 23 24.20 -0.53 19.99
CA LEU A 23 24.11 -0.10 18.59
C LEU A 23 23.45 -1.16 17.70
N VAL A 24 23.79 -2.44 17.90
CA VAL A 24 23.16 -3.55 17.15
C VAL A 24 21.67 -3.64 17.45
N VAL A 25 21.27 -3.52 18.72
CA VAL A 25 19.86 -3.55 19.13
C VAL A 25 19.09 -2.37 18.54
N ILE A 26 19.66 -1.16 18.59
CA ILE A 26 19.06 0.04 17.97
C ILE A 26 18.93 -0.15 16.46
N PHE A 27 19.95 -0.68 15.80
CA PHE A 27 19.92 -0.93 14.36
C PHE A 27 18.85 -1.97 13.97
N LEU A 28 18.73 -3.06 14.71
CA LEU A 28 17.67 -4.06 14.51
C LEU A 28 16.29 -3.46 14.76
N PHE A 29 16.13 -2.63 15.79
CA PHE A 29 14.88 -1.94 16.06
C PHE A 29 14.52 -0.96 14.93
N LEU A 30 15.49 -0.23 14.39
CA LEU A 30 15.29 0.64 13.23
C LEU A 30 14.87 -0.16 11.99
N ILE A 31 15.48 -1.32 11.72
CA ILE A 31 15.08 -2.21 10.61
C ILE A 31 13.63 -2.69 10.78
N LEU A 32 13.27 -3.15 11.97
CA LEU A 32 11.91 -3.62 12.29
C LEU A 32 10.88 -2.49 12.23
N TRP A 33 11.23 -1.31 12.72
CA TRP A 33 10.37 -0.14 12.63
C TRP A 33 10.17 0.28 11.17
N TYR A 34 11.25 0.32 10.37
CA TYR A 34 11.20 0.66 8.95
C TYR A 34 10.31 -0.34 8.18
N SER A 35 10.47 -1.65 8.42
CA SER A 35 9.67 -2.67 7.74
C SER A 35 8.18 -2.65 8.11
N ASN A 36 7.83 -2.22 9.34
CA ASN A 36 6.43 -2.00 9.74
C ASN A 36 5.79 -0.72 9.16
N ILE A 37 6.57 0.23 8.66
CA ILE A 37 6.06 1.44 8.00
C ILE A 37 5.62 1.14 6.56
N PHE A 38 6.27 0.17 5.89
CA PHE A 38 6.10 -0.09 4.45
C PHE A 38 5.43 -1.43 4.13
N SER A 39 4.38 -1.86 4.84
CA SER A 39 3.59 -3.01 4.36
C SER A 39 2.76 -2.58 3.14
N PRO A 40 3.14 -2.98 1.91
CA PRO A 40 2.44 -2.56 0.71
C PRO A 40 1.14 -3.35 0.57
N ILE A 41 0.17 -2.80 -0.17
CA ILE A 41 -0.96 -3.60 -0.66
C ILE A 41 -0.37 -4.67 -1.60
N ARG A 42 -0.44 -5.94 -1.21
CA ARG A 42 -0.07 -7.05 -2.10
C ARG A 42 -1.32 -7.79 -2.53
N ILE A 43 -1.53 -7.88 -3.83
CA ILE A 43 -2.66 -8.58 -4.43
C ILE A 43 -2.13 -9.88 -5.04
N ASP A 44 -2.65 -11.00 -4.53
CA ASP A 44 -2.34 -12.32 -5.08
C ASP A 44 -3.17 -12.60 -6.33
N THR A 45 -2.55 -12.42 -7.49
CA THR A 45 -3.18 -12.53 -8.82
C THR A 45 -3.83 -13.90 -9.07
N LYS A 46 -3.31 -14.97 -8.46
CA LYS A 46 -3.86 -16.32 -8.62
C LYS A 46 -5.23 -16.46 -7.98
N ASN A 47 -5.52 -15.63 -7.00
CA ASN A 47 -6.75 -15.65 -6.23
C ASN A 47 -7.77 -14.60 -6.70
N VAL A 48 -7.45 -13.77 -7.70
CA VAL A 48 -8.37 -12.75 -8.23
C VAL A 48 -9.25 -13.36 -9.32
N LYS A 49 -10.57 -13.28 -9.13
CA LYS A 49 -11.61 -13.70 -10.07
C LYS A 49 -11.90 -12.61 -11.10
N SER A 50 -12.08 -11.38 -10.64
CA SER A 50 -12.35 -10.21 -11.48
C SER A 50 -11.99 -8.92 -10.75
N ILE A 51 -11.80 -7.85 -11.51
CA ILE A 51 -11.59 -6.50 -10.98
C ILE A 51 -12.66 -5.59 -11.57
N THR A 52 -13.42 -4.90 -10.74
CA THR A 52 -14.35 -3.87 -11.20
C THR A 52 -13.76 -2.49 -10.90
N ILE A 53 -13.64 -1.65 -11.92
CA ILE A 53 -13.20 -0.25 -11.78
C ILE A 53 -14.43 0.63 -11.93
N VAL A 54 -14.78 1.37 -10.88
CA VAL A 54 -15.88 2.33 -10.88
C VAL A 54 -15.30 3.73 -10.98
N ASN A 55 -15.79 4.52 -11.93
CA ASN A 55 -15.54 5.95 -11.99
C ASN A 55 -16.68 6.65 -11.25
N ASN A 56 -16.40 7.10 -10.03
CA ASN A 56 -17.42 7.71 -9.15
C ASN A 56 -17.87 9.08 -9.67
N ARG A 57 -17.09 9.74 -10.53
CA ARG A 57 -17.43 11.05 -11.12
C ARG A 57 -18.59 10.97 -12.12
N ILE A 58 -18.56 9.94 -12.96
CA ILE A 58 -19.53 9.77 -14.07
C ILE A 58 -20.48 8.59 -13.85
N GLY A 59 -20.33 7.85 -12.75
CA GLY A 59 -21.18 6.70 -12.43
C GLY A 59 -21.05 5.54 -13.41
N VAL A 60 -19.86 5.32 -13.97
CA VAL A 60 -19.60 4.22 -14.94
C VAL A 60 -18.69 3.19 -14.31
N ALA A 61 -18.98 1.90 -14.52
CA ALA A 61 -18.12 0.82 -14.07
C ALA A 61 -17.61 -0.02 -15.25
N LYS A 62 -16.36 -0.50 -15.15
CA LYS A 62 -15.76 -1.44 -16.09
C LYS A 62 -15.38 -2.70 -15.32
N GLN A 63 -15.92 -3.86 -15.72
CA GLN A 63 -15.53 -5.14 -15.13
C GLN A 63 -14.48 -5.81 -16.01
N ILE A 64 -13.38 -6.20 -15.37
CA ILE A 64 -12.23 -6.80 -15.99
C ILE A 64 -12.16 -8.26 -15.54
N THR A 65 -12.40 -9.16 -16.50
CA THR A 65 -12.45 -10.61 -16.29
C THR A 65 -11.35 -11.34 -17.05
N LYS A 66 -10.74 -10.70 -18.06
CA LYS A 66 -9.62 -11.27 -18.82
C LYS A 66 -8.41 -11.43 -17.91
N LYS A 67 -7.89 -12.66 -17.83
CA LYS A 67 -6.80 -13.03 -16.92
C LYS A 67 -5.52 -12.20 -17.12
N GLN A 68 -5.19 -11.85 -18.36
CA GLN A 68 -4.01 -11.02 -18.68
C GLN A 68 -4.16 -9.60 -18.13
N ASP A 69 -5.34 -9.02 -18.25
CA ASP A 69 -5.66 -7.67 -17.78
C ASP A 69 -5.72 -7.60 -16.26
N THR A 70 -6.40 -8.58 -15.65
CA THR A 70 -6.40 -8.77 -14.19
C THR A 70 -4.96 -8.87 -13.66
N LYS A 71 -4.10 -9.66 -14.33
CA LYS A 71 -2.70 -9.79 -13.95
C LYS A 71 -1.95 -8.47 -14.09
N ALA A 72 -2.12 -7.74 -15.21
CA ALA A 72 -1.47 -6.45 -15.43
C ALA A 72 -1.81 -5.43 -14.34
N ILE A 73 -3.08 -5.37 -13.93
CA ILE A 73 -3.53 -4.47 -12.86
C ILE A 73 -2.90 -4.84 -11.52
N CYS A 74 -2.94 -6.12 -11.16
CA CYS A 74 -2.35 -6.58 -9.91
C CYS A 74 -0.83 -6.42 -9.89
N ASP A 75 -0.15 -6.70 -11.01
CA ASP A 75 1.29 -6.51 -11.15
C ASP A 75 1.65 -5.05 -10.96
N LEU A 76 0.83 -4.10 -11.43
CA LEU A 76 1.07 -2.69 -11.17
C LEU A 76 0.95 -2.36 -9.67
N PHE A 77 -0.10 -2.81 -8.98
CA PHE A 77 -0.19 -2.61 -7.53
C PHE A 77 1.03 -3.24 -6.81
N ASN A 78 1.47 -4.41 -7.23
CA ASN A 78 2.58 -5.12 -6.61
C ASN A 78 3.97 -4.50 -6.92
N THR A 79 4.15 -3.86 -8.08
CA THR A 79 5.41 -3.26 -8.52
C THR A 79 5.53 -1.76 -8.23
N THR A 80 4.40 -1.07 -8.05
CA THR A 80 4.40 0.33 -7.67
C THR A 80 4.85 0.47 -6.23
N ARG A 81 5.86 1.31 -5.97
CA ARG A 81 6.31 1.63 -4.61
C ARG A 81 5.22 2.42 -3.87
N MET A 82 4.35 1.69 -3.19
CA MET A 82 3.33 2.27 -2.33
C MET A 82 3.93 2.66 -0.98
N HIS A 83 3.92 3.95 -0.68
CA HIS A 83 4.30 4.47 0.64
C HIS A 83 3.05 4.72 1.47
N THR A 84 2.97 4.07 2.64
CA THR A 84 1.85 4.24 3.57
C THR A 84 1.96 5.60 4.26
N VAL A 85 0.99 6.48 4.06
CA VAL A 85 0.85 7.74 4.81
C VAL A 85 -0.16 7.50 5.93
N ARG A 86 0.30 7.57 7.18
CA ARG A 86 -0.54 7.27 8.38
C ARG A 86 -1.31 8.47 8.92
N ASN A 87 -0.84 9.69 8.68
CA ASN A 87 -1.48 10.90 9.21
C ASN A 87 -2.24 11.60 8.07
N TRP A 88 -3.52 11.26 7.95
CA TRP A 88 -4.41 11.98 7.05
C TRP A 88 -5.62 12.51 7.80
N LYS A 89 -5.69 13.83 7.91
CA LYS A 89 -6.92 14.55 8.26
C LYS A 89 -7.73 14.69 6.96
N ASP A 90 -9.03 14.40 7.01
CA ASP A 90 -10.01 14.58 5.92
C ASP A 90 -10.31 13.38 4.99
N TYR A 91 -10.35 12.16 5.53
CA TYR A 91 -10.77 10.96 4.78
C TYR A 91 -12.19 11.05 4.16
N ARG A 92 -13.08 11.92 4.67
CA ARG A 92 -14.49 11.99 4.24
C ARG A 92 -14.73 12.78 2.96
N SER A 93 -13.85 13.73 2.60
CA SER A 93 -14.08 14.61 1.44
C SER A 93 -13.88 13.93 0.09
N ILE A 94 -13.14 12.81 0.05
CA ILE A 94 -12.74 12.12 -1.19
C ILE A 94 -13.62 10.91 -1.52
N LEU A 95 -14.34 10.37 -0.52
CA LEU A 95 -15.24 9.24 -0.70
C LEU A 95 -16.46 9.55 -1.61
N GLY A 96 -16.74 10.84 -1.89
CA GLY A 96 -17.80 11.28 -2.80
C GLY A 96 -17.32 12.13 -3.99
N GLY A 97 -16.01 12.26 -4.22
CA GLY A 97 -15.42 13.17 -5.22
C GLY A 97 -15.08 12.53 -6.57
N SER A 98 -14.22 13.20 -7.37
CA SER A 98 -13.69 12.74 -8.68
C SER A 98 -12.78 11.49 -8.58
N SER A 99 -13.14 10.51 -7.77
CA SER A 99 -12.36 9.33 -7.46
C SER A 99 -12.75 8.12 -8.31
N TYR A 100 -11.89 7.13 -8.29
CA TYR A 100 -12.13 5.81 -8.86
C TYR A 100 -12.14 4.77 -7.74
N THR A 101 -12.94 3.73 -7.87
CA THR A 101 -12.99 2.62 -6.92
C THR A 101 -12.61 1.33 -7.65
N PHE A 102 -11.55 0.67 -7.20
CA PHE A 102 -11.21 -0.69 -7.61
C PHE A 102 -11.80 -1.67 -6.62
N LEU A 103 -12.65 -2.57 -7.12
CA LEU A 103 -13.23 -3.68 -6.38
C LEU A 103 -12.56 -4.96 -6.87
N ILE A 104 -11.69 -5.54 -6.05
CA ILE A 104 -10.93 -6.75 -6.38
C ILE A 104 -11.66 -7.94 -5.76
N ASN A 105 -12.30 -8.71 -6.63
CA ASN A 105 -13.07 -9.89 -6.24
C ASN A 105 -12.18 -11.12 -6.22
N TYR A 106 -12.01 -11.70 -5.04
CA TYR A 106 -11.21 -12.91 -4.84
C TYR A 106 -12.07 -14.17 -4.92
N ASN A 107 -11.45 -15.32 -5.24
CA ASN A 107 -12.14 -16.61 -5.31
C ASN A 107 -12.67 -17.07 -3.93
N ASN A 108 -11.91 -16.82 -2.86
CA ASN A 108 -12.15 -17.41 -1.53
C ASN A 108 -12.11 -16.38 -0.38
N LYS A 109 -12.23 -15.07 -0.67
CA LYS A 109 -12.09 -14.00 0.33
C LYS A 109 -13.08 -12.86 0.09
N LEU A 110 -13.22 -12.01 1.10
CA LEU A 110 -13.93 -10.73 1.01
C LEU A 110 -13.34 -9.86 -0.11
N GLU A 111 -14.21 -9.09 -0.77
CA GLU A 111 -13.85 -8.12 -1.78
C GLU A 111 -12.92 -7.06 -1.20
N LEU A 112 -11.83 -6.76 -1.90
CA LEU A 112 -10.93 -5.67 -1.51
C LEU A 112 -11.30 -4.41 -2.27
N GLN A 113 -11.77 -3.41 -1.54
CA GLN A 113 -12.04 -2.09 -2.07
C GLN A 113 -10.81 -1.19 -1.93
N ILE A 114 -10.38 -0.60 -3.04
CA ILE A 114 -9.30 0.39 -3.09
C ILE A 114 -9.84 1.64 -3.78
N ILE A 115 -9.85 2.77 -3.09
CA ILE A 115 -10.32 4.04 -3.66
C ILE A 115 -9.11 4.84 -4.12
N CYS A 116 -9.12 5.30 -5.37
CA CYS A 116 -8.08 6.10 -5.97
C CYS A 116 -8.54 7.53 -6.18
N ASN A 117 -7.79 8.49 -5.65
CA ASN A 117 -7.93 9.90 -6.00
C ASN A 117 -7.06 10.20 -7.23
N PRO A 118 -7.56 10.96 -8.24
CA PRO A 118 -6.76 11.46 -9.37
C PRO A 118 -5.49 12.22 -8.97
N ASP A 119 -5.41 12.72 -7.73
CA ASP A 119 -4.19 13.30 -7.15
C ASP A 119 -3.15 12.25 -6.72
N SER A 120 -3.29 10.99 -7.17
CA SER A 120 -2.32 9.90 -7.05
C SER A 120 -2.21 9.25 -5.67
N TYR A 121 -3.35 9.06 -5.01
CA TYR A 121 -3.42 8.32 -3.75
C TYR A 121 -4.41 7.16 -3.83
N LEU A 122 -4.05 6.03 -3.24
CA LEU A 122 -4.93 4.88 -3.01
C LEU A 122 -5.32 4.83 -1.54
N ILE A 123 -6.57 4.50 -1.26
CA ILE A 123 -7.12 4.39 0.09
C ILE A 123 -7.60 2.95 0.26
N ASN A 124 -7.11 2.29 1.31
CA ASN A 124 -7.56 0.95 1.68
C ASN A 124 -7.61 0.83 3.20
N ASN A 125 -8.77 0.46 3.76
CA ASN A 125 -8.95 0.21 5.19
C ASN A 125 -8.38 1.32 6.10
N GLY A 126 -8.65 2.58 5.76
CA GLY A 126 -8.17 3.75 6.52
C GLY A 126 -6.69 4.09 6.35
N LYS A 127 -5.95 3.37 5.48
CA LYS A 127 -4.57 3.68 5.11
C LYS A 127 -4.52 4.34 3.74
N LEU A 128 -3.67 5.35 3.61
CA LEU A 128 -3.36 6.02 2.35
C LEU A 128 -2.06 5.48 1.78
N TYR A 129 -2.01 5.24 0.48
CA TYR A 129 -0.84 4.77 -0.25
C TYR A 129 -0.56 5.75 -1.39
N ALA A 130 0.60 6.38 -1.37
CA ALA A 130 1.03 7.21 -2.50
C ALA A 130 1.33 6.33 -3.72
N ILE A 131 0.81 6.71 -4.88
CA ILE A 131 1.06 6.10 -6.19
C ILE A 131 1.56 7.19 -7.15
N LYS A 132 2.25 6.84 -8.24
CA LYS A 132 2.59 7.81 -9.29
C LYS A 132 1.39 8.04 -10.19
N LYS A 133 1.07 9.30 -10.49
CA LYS A 133 -0.04 9.71 -11.37
C LYS A 133 -0.07 8.98 -12.71
N THR A 134 1.11 8.85 -13.33
CA THR A 134 1.31 8.22 -14.65
C THR A 134 0.94 6.75 -14.67
N ASP A 135 1.03 6.07 -13.53
CA ASP A 135 0.68 4.65 -13.43
C ASP A 135 -0.84 4.48 -13.31
N PHE A 136 -1.54 5.49 -12.77
CA PHE A 136 -2.99 5.51 -12.69
C PHE A 136 -3.67 5.81 -14.04
N GLU A 137 -3.20 6.83 -14.76
CA GLU A 137 -3.79 7.24 -16.05
C GLU A 137 -3.74 6.11 -17.09
N LYS A 138 -2.68 5.28 -17.04
CA LYS A 138 -2.57 4.07 -17.86
C LYS A 138 -3.76 3.14 -17.66
N PHE A 139 -4.31 2.99 -16.45
CA PHE A 139 -5.44 2.10 -16.18
C PHE A 139 -6.74 2.55 -16.80
N TRP A 140 -7.03 3.85 -16.74
CA TRP A 140 -8.27 4.37 -17.29
C TRP A 140 -8.30 4.26 -18.81
N GLN A 141 -7.12 4.41 -19.43
CA GLN A 141 -6.93 4.29 -20.87
C GLN A 141 -6.91 2.84 -21.38
N LEU A 142 -6.93 1.84 -20.49
CA LEU A 142 -7.09 0.46 -20.93
C LEU A 142 -8.50 0.28 -21.53
N ASN A 143 -8.53 -0.08 -22.81
CA ASN A 143 -9.76 -0.27 -23.58
C ASN A 143 -10.49 -1.55 -23.11
N TYR A 144 -11.45 -1.37 -22.21
CA TYR A 144 -12.33 -2.43 -21.71
C TYR A 144 -13.79 -2.16 -22.03
N GLU A 145 -14.60 -3.22 -22.05
CA GLU A 145 -16.05 -3.12 -22.21
C GLU A 145 -16.65 -2.21 -21.13
N GLU A 146 -17.24 -1.10 -21.57
CA GLU A 146 -17.96 -0.20 -20.70
C GLU A 146 -19.36 -0.74 -20.47
N LYS A 147 -19.71 -0.99 -19.22
CA LYS A 147 -21.11 -1.22 -18.84
C LYS A 147 -21.57 -0.04 -18.00
N LYS A 148 -22.61 0.66 -18.47
CA LYS A 148 -23.27 1.66 -17.62
C LYS A 148 -23.80 0.94 -16.39
N TYR A 149 -23.35 1.37 -15.22
CA TYR A 149 -23.74 0.80 -13.95
C TYR A 149 -24.63 1.82 -13.26
N THR A 150 -25.92 1.56 -13.19
CA THR A 150 -26.84 2.36 -12.38
C THR A 150 -26.64 1.98 -10.92
N PHE A 151 -26.19 2.93 -10.09
CA PHE A 151 -26.16 2.73 -8.65
C PHE A 151 -27.59 2.47 -8.15
N PRO A 152 -27.87 1.33 -7.49
CA PRO A 152 -29.12 1.16 -6.77
C PRO A 152 -29.06 2.05 -5.52
N GLY A 153 -29.49 3.32 -5.62
CA GLY A 153 -29.67 4.16 -4.43
C GLY A 153 -29.28 5.63 -4.50
N ILE A 154 -29.22 6.26 -5.67
CA ILE A 154 -29.30 7.74 -5.73
C ILE A 154 -30.55 8.07 -6.55
N GLN A 155 -31.68 8.17 -5.85
CA GLN A 155 -32.86 8.93 -6.31
C GLN A 155 -32.76 10.33 -5.72
#